data_AF-X0VLD7-F1
#
_entry.id   AF-X0VLD7-F1
#
_cell.length_a   1.000
_cell.length_b   1.000
_cell.length_c   1.000
_cell.angle_alpha   90.00
_cell.angle_beta   90.00
_cell.angle_gamma   90.00
#
_symmetry.space_group_name_H-M   'P 1'
#
loop_
_entity.id
_entity.type
_entity.pdbx_description
1 polymer ?
#
loop_
_entity_poly.entity_id
_entity_poly.type
_entity_poly.pdbx_seq_one_letter_code
_entity_poly.pdbx_strand_id
1 'polypeptide(L)'
;IGIDPTVKKEEEESIDGGKVRFIRDYFSERYTSLDSDFICCLSVFEDIPDPLGFLKILRTMTDGRPDAAIYFEVSNSTYTFSNLSAWGIYYEQHSHFTETSLAQAFLQSGFKIIEAGGCYEDDQYVYVEAVSGRTPSASGFKSTGALSLPDDLQGFPSRHLKNVSIWRSRLCDMKRTGKRVTAWGSGGKGIGFLNSFDTEKIIPYVVDINPNRQHKFIPGSAQKIIPPEFLRDYQPDIIVITNPLYAQEIKQQVHELNVKSEFLNL
;
A
#
# COMPACT_ATOMS: atom_id res chain seq x y z
N ILE A 1 -13.28 -16.46 -7.11
CA ILE A 1 -14.24 -15.37 -7.42
C ILE A 1 -13.63 -14.08 -6.88
N GLY A 2 -13.55 -13.02 -7.68
CA GLY A 2 -13.12 -11.69 -7.23
C GLY A 2 -14.31 -10.73 -7.22
N ILE A 3 -14.42 -9.89 -6.19
CA ILE A 3 -15.44 -8.84 -6.08
C ILE A 3 -14.68 -7.52 -5.98
N ASP A 4 -14.78 -6.70 -7.02
CA ASP A 4 -14.02 -5.46 -7.13
C ASP A 4 -14.81 -4.44 -8.00
N PRO A 5 -15.16 -3.26 -7.46
CA PRO A 5 -15.98 -2.27 -8.17
C PRO A 5 -15.26 -1.64 -9.39
N THR A 6 -13.93 -1.79 -9.46
CA THR A 6 -13.07 -1.19 -10.49
C THR A 6 -12.87 -2.10 -11.71
N VAL A 7 -13.26 -3.38 -11.62
CA VAL A 7 -13.18 -4.31 -12.74
C VAL A 7 -13.97 -3.74 -13.93
N LYS A 8 -13.38 -3.78 -15.12
CA LYS A 8 -13.98 -3.16 -16.32
C LYS A 8 -15.28 -3.85 -16.74
N LYS A 9 -15.34 -5.17 -16.60
CA LYS A 9 -16.45 -6.00 -17.04
C LYS A 9 -16.57 -7.25 -16.15
N GLU A 10 -17.80 -7.64 -15.84
CA GLU A 10 -18.05 -8.95 -15.23
C GLU A 10 -17.79 -10.05 -16.25
N GLU A 11 -16.88 -10.95 -15.90
CA GLU A 11 -16.45 -12.02 -16.78
C GLU A 11 -16.12 -13.28 -16.01
N GLU A 12 -16.33 -14.42 -16.68
CA GLU A 12 -15.85 -15.73 -16.24
C GLU A 12 -14.86 -16.23 -17.28
N GLU A 13 -13.64 -16.47 -16.85
CA GLU A 13 -12.54 -16.93 -17.70
C GLU A 13 -11.98 -18.24 -17.17
N SER A 14 -11.52 -19.12 -18.07
CA SER A 14 -10.82 -20.34 -17.69
C SER A 14 -9.31 -20.10 -17.82
N ILE A 15 -8.56 -20.29 -16.74
CA ILE A 15 -7.12 -20.04 -16.66
C ILE A 15 -6.47 -21.27 -16.02
N ASP A 16 -5.50 -21.87 -16.70
CA ASP A 16 -4.70 -23.02 -16.21
C ASP A 16 -5.53 -24.17 -15.61
N GLY A 17 -6.69 -24.46 -16.19
CA GLY A 17 -7.62 -25.51 -15.74
C GLY A 17 -8.53 -25.11 -14.58
N GLY A 18 -8.39 -23.90 -14.04
CA GLY A 18 -9.32 -23.27 -13.11
C GLY A 18 -10.29 -22.30 -13.80
N LYS A 19 -11.24 -21.76 -13.03
CA LYS A 19 -12.15 -20.70 -13.46
C LYS A 19 -12.02 -19.48 -12.56
N VAL A 20 -11.89 -18.31 -13.17
CA VAL A 20 -11.93 -17.02 -12.49
C VAL A 20 -13.21 -16.31 -12.87
N ARG A 21 -13.95 -15.83 -11.88
CA ARG A 21 -15.16 -15.01 -12.07
C ARG A 21 -14.99 -13.69 -11.35
N PHE A 22 -15.17 -12.59 -12.06
CA PHE A 22 -15.17 -11.24 -11.50
C PHE A 22 -16.58 -10.68 -11.40
N ILE A 23 -16.89 -10.09 -10.24
CA ILE A 23 -18.14 -9.39 -9.95
C ILE A 23 -17.79 -7.92 -9.75
N ARG A 24 -18.45 -7.03 -10.50
CA ARG A 24 -18.13 -5.60 -10.47
C ARG A 24 -18.99 -4.91 -9.43
N ASP A 25 -18.57 -5.03 -8.18
CA ASP A 25 -19.35 -4.52 -7.06
C ASP A 25 -18.48 -4.34 -5.81
N TYR A 26 -19.04 -3.64 -4.83
CA TYR A 26 -18.51 -3.68 -3.46
C TYR A 26 -18.99 -4.96 -2.77
N PHE A 27 -18.09 -5.60 -2.00
CA PHE A 27 -18.48 -6.72 -1.14
C PHE A 27 -19.50 -6.24 -0.10
N SER A 28 -20.60 -6.98 0.04
CA SER A 28 -21.69 -6.69 0.97
C SER A 28 -22.48 -7.96 1.29
N GLU A 29 -23.54 -7.83 2.08
CA GLU A 29 -24.40 -8.94 2.52
C GLU A 29 -24.96 -9.77 1.37
N ARG A 30 -25.10 -9.19 0.17
CA ARG A 30 -25.54 -9.87 -1.06
C ARG A 30 -24.69 -11.09 -1.42
N TYR A 31 -23.44 -11.11 -0.98
CA TYR A 31 -22.46 -12.14 -1.34
C TYR A 31 -22.20 -13.14 -0.22
N THR A 32 -22.95 -13.06 0.90
CA THR A 32 -22.79 -13.96 2.05
C THR A 32 -23.16 -15.41 1.75
N SER A 33 -23.95 -15.66 0.71
CA SER A 33 -24.30 -17.02 0.28
C SER A 33 -23.25 -17.68 -0.63
N LEU A 34 -22.12 -17.01 -0.89
CA LEU A 34 -21.05 -17.60 -1.69
C LEU A 34 -20.31 -18.69 -0.90
N ASP A 35 -20.01 -19.79 -1.59
CA ASP A 35 -19.23 -20.90 -1.05
C ASP A 35 -17.74 -20.65 -1.23
N SER A 36 -17.01 -20.54 -0.11
CA SER A 36 -15.58 -20.25 -0.10
C SER A 36 -14.88 -21.03 1.02
N ASP A 37 -13.89 -21.84 0.64
CA ASP A 37 -12.95 -22.48 1.58
C ASP A 37 -11.80 -21.55 1.99
N PHE A 38 -11.53 -20.53 1.15
CA PHE A 38 -10.50 -19.51 1.37
C PHE A 38 -10.99 -18.13 0.96
N ILE A 39 -10.70 -17.12 1.77
CA ILE A 39 -11.05 -15.72 1.53
C ILE A 39 -9.80 -14.87 1.72
N CYS A 40 -9.40 -14.13 0.68
CA CYS A 40 -8.28 -13.21 0.74
C CYS A 40 -8.70 -11.76 0.47
N CYS A 41 -8.06 -10.83 1.15
CA CYS A 41 -8.19 -9.39 0.95
C CYS A 41 -6.80 -8.76 1.06
N LEU A 42 -6.29 -8.22 -0.05
CA LEU A 42 -4.92 -7.70 -0.14
C LEU A 42 -4.96 -6.22 -0.45
N SER A 43 -4.43 -5.37 0.45
CA SER A 43 -4.32 -3.91 0.26
C SER A 43 -5.64 -3.22 -0.11
N VAL A 44 -6.74 -3.65 0.50
CA VAL A 44 -8.10 -3.07 0.31
C VAL A 44 -8.75 -2.77 1.66
N PHE A 45 -8.44 -3.52 2.71
CA PHE A 45 -9.14 -3.41 3.98
C PHE A 45 -8.88 -2.08 4.69
N GLU A 46 -7.72 -1.45 4.46
CA GLU A 46 -7.44 -0.07 4.91
C GLU A 46 -8.34 0.99 4.27
N ASP A 47 -8.91 0.72 3.10
CA ASP A 47 -9.78 1.64 2.36
C ASP A 47 -11.27 1.47 2.72
N ILE A 48 -11.59 0.50 3.58
CA ILE A 48 -12.98 0.25 4.00
C ILE A 48 -13.38 1.23 5.12
N PRO A 49 -14.45 2.04 4.95
CA PRO A 49 -14.83 3.05 5.94
C PRO A 49 -15.32 2.47 7.28
N ASP A 50 -15.97 1.30 7.27
CA ASP A 50 -16.41 0.58 8.47
C ASP A 50 -15.78 -0.84 8.50
N PRO A 51 -14.53 -0.98 8.96
CA PRO A 51 -13.82 -2.25 8.94
C PRO A 51 -14.49 -3.31 9.83
N LEU A 52 -15.08 -2.91 10.96
CA LEU A 52 -15.77 -3.86 11.86
C LEU A 52 -17.12 -4.29 11.27
N GLY A 53 -17.86 -3.39 10.63
CA GLY A 53 -19.06 -3.73 9.86
C GLY A 53 -18.75 -4.74 8.76
N PHE A 54 -17.68 -4.48 7.99
CA PHE A 54 -17.21 -5.39 6.94
C PHE A 54 -16.87 -6.79 7.48
N LEU A 55 -16.13 -6.86 8.59
CA LEU A 55 -15.78 -8.14 9.22
C LEU A 55 -17.01 -8.89 9.77
N LYS A 56 -18.08 -8.19 10.20
CA LYS A 56 -19.34 -8.84 10.60
C LYS A 56 -20.07 -9.47 9.41
N ILE A 57 -20.07 -8.82 8.25
CA ILE A 57 -20.60 -9.40 7.00
C ILE A 57 -19.81 -10.66 6.66
N LEU A 58 -18.47 -10.57 6.71
CA LEU A 58 -17.60 -11.73 6.50
C LEU A 58 -17.89 -12.85 7.49
N ARG A 59 -18.09 -12.53 8.77
CA ARG A 59 -18.40 -13.53 9.81
C ARG A 59 -19.72 -14.24 9.56
N THR A 60 -20.69 -13.54 8.96
CA THR A 60 -21.98 -14.11 8.51
C THR A 60 -21.77 -15.07 7.35
N MET A 61 -20.95 -14.68 6.36
CA MET A 61 -20.61 -15.54 5.21
C MET A 61 -19.91 -16.84 5.63
N THR A 62 -19.05 -16.77 6.65
CA THR A 62 -18.30 -17.94 7.14
C THR A 62 -18.99 -18.69 8.27
N ASP A 63 -20.25 -18.38 8.57
CA ASP A 63 -20.97 -19.06 9.64
C ASP A 63 -21.26 -20.53 9.27
N GLY A 64 -21.12 -21.42 10.26
CA GLY A 64 -21.19 -22.87 10.03
C GLY A 64 -20.00 -23.47 9.27
N ARG A 65 -18.97 -22.69 8.92
CA ARG A 65 -17.76 -23.13 8.20
C ARG A 65 -16.49 -22.91 9.02
N PRO A 66 -16.25 -23.76 10.04
CA PRO A 66 -15.16 -23.53 11.00
C PRO A 66 -13.76 -23.60 10.38
N ASP A 67 -13.63 -24.23 9.22
CA ASP A 67 -12.35 -24.46 8.53
C ASP A 67 -12.11 -23.47 7.37
N ALA A 68 -13.04 -22.52 7.11
CA ALA A 68 -12.83 -21.50 6.10
C ALA A 68 -11.66 -20.59 6.50
N ALA A 69 -10.60 -20.62 5.70
CA ALA A 69 -9.38 -19.87 5.94
C ALA A 69 -9.52 -18.43 5.42
N ILE A 70 -8.99 -17.49 6.18
CA ILE A 70 -9.09 -16.05 5.90
C ILE A 70 -7.70 -15.45 5.98
N TYR A 71 -7.32 -14.69 4.96
CA TYR A 71 -6.05 -13.97 4.90
C TYR A 71 -6.28 -12.51 4.53
N PHE A 72 -5.91 -11.60 5.43
CA PHE A 72 -5.99 -10.16 5.16
C PHE A 72 -4.60 -9.55 5.29
N GLU A 73 -4.25 -8.67 4.36
CA GLU A 73 -2.98 -7.93 4.35
C GLU A 73 -3.26 -6.46 4.06
N VAL A 74 -2.64 -5.57 4.84
CA VAL A 74 -2.81 -4.11 4.76
C VAL A 74 -1.48 -3.41 5.01
N SER A 75 -1.37 -2.15 4.59
CA SER A 75 -0.21 -1.31 4.85
C SER A 75 0.09 -1.17 6.36
N ASN A 76 1.36 -1.33 6.76
CA ASN A 76 1.76 -1.22 8.17
C ASN A 76 1.95 0.24 8.60
N SER A 77 1.12 0.68 9.54
CA SER A 77 1.17 2.05 10.04
C SER A 77 2.34 2.28 11.00
N THR A 78 2.80 1.23 11.71
CA THR A 78 4.03 1.30 12.51
C THR A 78 5.22 1.65 11.62
N TYR A 79 5.37 0.95 10.48
CA TYR A 79 6.39 1.27 9.49
C TYR A 79 6.31 2.74 9.04
N THR A 80 5.09 3.21 8.74
CA THR A 80 4.86 4.58 8.26
C THR A 80 5.37 5.64 9.24
N PHE A 81 5.08 5.48 10.54
CA PHE A 81 5.46 6.45 11.57
C PHE A 81 6.92 6.34 12.01
N SER A 82 7.47 5.13 12.09
CA SER A 82 8.87 4.89 12.45
C SER A 82 9.83 5.35 11.35
N ASN A 83 9.47 5.15 10.07
CA ASN A 83 10.31 5.52 8.93
C ASN A 83 9.99 6.89 8.32
N LEU A 84 9.07 7.65 8.92
CA LEU A 84 8.63 8.96 8.41
C LEU A 84 8.09 8.91 6.97
N SER A 85 7.53 7.77 6.56
CA SER A 85 6.94 7.52 5.24
C SER A 85 5.54 8.15 5.09
N ALA A 86 5.36 9.33 5.69
CA ALA A 86 4.08 10.03 5.82
C ALA A 86 3.44 10.44 4.48
N TRP A 87 4.25 10.47 3.40
CA TRP A 87 3.79 10.75 2.04
C TRP A 87 2.80 9.70 1.52
N GLY A 88 2.76 8.53 2.16
CA GLY A 88 1.81 7.45 1.87
C GLY A 88 0.47 7.57 2.60
N ILE A 89 0.20 8.66 3.32
CA ILE A 89 -1.09 8.91 3.98
C ILE A 89 -1.97 9.75 3.04
N TYR A 90 -3.07 9.19 2.54
CA TYR A 90 -3.99 9.86 1.59
C TYR A 90 -5.44 9.42 1.80
N TYR A 91 -6.36 10.15 1.17
CA TYR A 91 -7.80 10.13 1.47
C TYR A 91 -8.51 8.79 1.24
N GLU A 92 -7.94 7.89 0.42
CA GLU A 92 -8.53 6.58 0.13
C GLU A 92 -8.40 5.64 1.33
N GLN A 93 -7.34 5.83 2.14
CA GLN A 93 -7.12 5.05 3.35
C GLN A 93 -7.95 5.60 4.50
N HIS A 94 -8.98 4.86 4.88
CA HIS A 94 -9.85 5.19 6.02
C HIS A 94 -9.26 4.71 7.35
N SER A 95 -8.49 3.63 7.33
CA SER A 95 -7.93 2.99 8.52
C SER A 95 -6.42 2.81 8.42
N HIS A 96 -5.72 3.08 9.52
CA HIS A 96 -4.27 2.90 9.65
C HIS A 96 -3.97 1.78 10.64
N PHE A 97 -3.80 0.57 10.11
CA PHE A 97 -3.59 -0.63 10.90
C PHE A 97 -2.12 -0.81 11.29
N THR A 98 -1.90 -1.18 12.56
CA THR A 98 -0.75 -1.94 13.04
C THR A 98 -1.12 -3.42 13.14
N GLU A 99 -0.12 -4.31 13.26
CA GLU A 99 -0.34 -5.75 13.52
C GLU A 99 -1.34 -5.96 14.66
N THR A 100 -1.14 -5.27 15.79
CA THR A 100 -2.02 -5.39 16.95
C THR A 100 -3.44 -4.94 16.66
N SER A 101 -3.63 -3.80 16.00
CA SER A 101 -4.98 -3.31 15.70
C SER A 101 -5.71 -4.18 14.69
N LEU A 102 -5.01 -4.75 13.70
CA LEU A 102 -5.58 -5.66 12.71
C LEU A 102 -6.04 -6.96 13.39
N ALA A 103 -5.16 -7.58 14.19
CA ALA A 103 -5.50 -8.76 14.97
C ALA A 103 -6.70 -8.50 15.91
N GLN A 104 -6.71 -7.36 16.62
CA GLN A 104 -7.83 -7.01 17.50
C GLN A 104 -9.15 -6.83 16.74
N ALA A 105 -9.14 -6.24 15.54
CA ALA A 105 -10.34 -6.10 14.72
C ALA A 105 -10.95 -7.47 14.37
N PHE A 106 -10.10 -8.46 14.05
CA PHE A 106 -10.53 -9.84 13.77
C PHE A 106 -11.06 -10.55 15.03
N LEU A 107 -10.36 -10.45 16.16
CA LEU A 107 -10.81 -11.05 17.42
C LEU A 107 -12.16 -10.48 17.87
N GLN A 108 -12.33 -9.15 17.80
CA GLN A 108 -13.58 -8.48 18.15
C GLN A 108 -14.73 -8.84 17.21
N SER A 109 -14.43 -9.22 15.98
CA SER A 109 -15.42 -9.64 14.97
C SER A 109 -15.75 -11.14 15.02
N GLY A 110 -15.22 -11.87 16.01
CA GLY A 110 -15.58 -13.26 16.25
C GLY A 110 -14.72 -14.29 15.52
N PHE A 111 -13.57 -13.88 14.98
CA PHE A 111 -12.64 -14.79 14.33
C PHE A 111 -11.65 -15.39 15.34
N LYS A 112 -11.11 -16.56 14.98
CA LYS A 112 -9.96 -17.15 15.66
C LYS A 112 -8.73 -16.86 14.82
N ILE A 113 -7.72 -16.25 15.44
CA ILE A 113 -6.45 -15.97 14.78
C ILE A 113 -5.56 -17.21 14.85
N ILE A 114 -5.01 -17.58 13.70
CA ILE A 114 -3.95 -18.59 13.56
C ILE A 114 -2.61 -17.89 13.75
N GLU A 115 -2.36 -16.85 12.97
CA GLU A 115 -1.11 -16.08 12.95
C GLU A 115 -1.38 -14.63 12.53
N ALA A 116 -0.54 -13.70 12.99
CA ALA A 116 -0.51 -12.32 12.53
C ALA A 116 0.93 -11.82 12.65
N GLY A 117 1.35 -10.94 11.76
CA GLY A 117 2.73 -10.45 11.74
C GLY A 117 2.98 -9.40 10.67
N GLY A 118 4.23 -8.99 10.55
CA GLY A 118 4.72 -8.18 9.43
C GLY A 118 5.07 -9.02 8.21
N CYS A 119 4.93 -8.44 7.02
CA CYS A 119 5.36 -9.03 5.76
C CYS A 119 6.03 -7.99 4.83
N TYR A 120 6.75 -8.50 3.83
CA TYR A 120 7.66 -7.77 2.94
C TYR A 120 8.88 -7.16 3.66
N GLU A 121 9.77 -6.54 2.88
CA GLU A 121 10.98 -5.91 3.41
C GLU A 121 10.64 -4.83 4.44
N ASP A 122 11.26 -4.93 5.62
CA ASP A 122 11.07 -4.06 6.79
C ASP A 122 9.63 -4.02 7.34
N ASP A 123 8.83 -5.07 7.14
CA ASP A 123 7.43 -5.16 7.60
C ASP A 123 6.58 -3.98 7.11
N GLN A 124 6.74 -3.57 5.85
CA GLN A 124 5.94 -2.51 5.23
C GLN A 124 4.44 -2.79 5.20
N TYR A 125 4.08 -4.08 5.33
CA TYR A 125 2.71 -4.55 5.45
C TYR A 125 2.57 -5.40 6.70
N VAL A 126 1.34 -5.55 7.16
CA VAL A 126 0.95 -6.49 8.21
C VAL A 126 -0.17 -7.37 7.72
N TYR A 127 -0.18 -8.61 8.17
CA TYR A 127 -1.18 -9.60 7.79
C TYR A 127 -1.83 -10.26 9.00
N VAL A 128 -2.97 -10.89 8.75
CA VAL A 128 -3.66 -11.79 9.68
C VAL A 128 -4.17 -13.01 8.94
N GLU A 129 -3.86 -14.17 9.51
CA GLU A 129 -4.41 -15.47 9.18
C GLU A 129 -5.45 -15.87 10.23
N ALA A 130 -6.66 -16.18 9.78
CA ALA A 130 -7.76 -16.48 10.67
C ALA A 130 -8.68 -17.57 10.13
N VAL A 131 -9.51 -18.11 11.01
CA VAL A 131 -10.62 -19.00 10.68
C VAL A 131 -11.89 -18.57 11.39
N SER A 132 -13.03 -19.01 10.86
CA SER A 132 -14.35 -18.81 11.46
C SER A 132 -14.51 -19.66 12.73
N GLY A 133 -13.86 -19.26 13.82
CA GLY A 133 -13.88 -20.00 15.08
C GLY A 133 -15.29 -20.06 15.72
N ARG A 134 -15.55 -21.11 16.50
CA ARG A 134 -16.72 -21.17 17.41
C ARG A 134 -16.55 -20.27 18.64
N THR A 135 -15.30 -20.05 19.06
CA THR A 135 -14.93 -19.15 20.16
C THR A 135 -13.75 -18.29 19.69
N PRO A 136 -13.80 -16.96 19.87
CA PRO A 136 -12.64 -16.11 19.61
C PRO A 136 -11.47 -16.58 20.45
N SER A 137 -10.33 -16.81 19.81
CA SER A 137 -9.10 -17.20 20.49
C SER A 137 -7.92 -16.77 19.64
N ALA A 138 -6.80 -16.51 20.29
CA ALA A 138 -5.56 -16.18 19.63
C ALA A 138 -4.54 -17.22 20.10
N SER A 139 -4.30 -18.26 19.30
CA SER A 139 -3.21 -19.20 19.58
C SER A 139 -1.90 -18.53 19.19
N GLY A 140 -1.04 -18.21 20.16
CA GLY A 140 0.29 -17.63 19.89
C GLY A 140 0.34 -16.09 19.86
N PHE A 141 -0.77 -15.41 19.55
CA PHE A 141 -0.84 -13.95 19.61
C PHE A 141 -1.02 -13.48 21.07
N LYS A 142 0.08 -12.99 21.68
CA LYS A 142 0.01 -12.33 22.99
C LYS A 142 -0.66 -10.97 22.80
N SER A 143 -1.97 -10.90 23.06
CA SER A 143 -2.68 -9.63 23.20
C SER A 143 -1.96 -8.80 24.28
N THR A 144 -1.15 -7.83 23.88
CA THR A 144 -0.40 -6.95 24.79
C THR A 144 -1.31 -5.89 25.38
N GLY A 145 -2.43 -6.27 26.01
CA GLY A 145 -3.35 -5.31 26.64
C GLY A 145 -3.74 -4.15 25.72
N ALA A 146 -3.91 -2.95 26.30
CA ALA A 146 -4.29 -1.73 25.59
C ALA A 146 -3.47 -1.51 24.31
N LEU A 147 -4.13 -1.04 23.24
CA LEU A 147 -3.46 -0.54 22.04
C LEU A 147 -2.52 0.59 22.46
N SER A 148 -1.25 0.28 22.71
CA SER A 148 -0.23 1.31 22.83
C SER A 148 0.06 1.80 21.42
N LEU A 149 -0.28 3.06 21.16
CA LEU A 149 0.31 3.80 20.05
C LEU A 149 1.82 3.58 20.11
N PRO A 150 2.51 3.25 19.00
CA PRO A 150 3.97 3.17 19.00
C PRO A 150 4.54 4.43 19.67
N ASP A 151 5.53 4.29 20.56
CA ASP A 151 6.16 5.45 21.23
C ASP A 151 6.62 6.51 20.23
N ASP A 152 6.93 6.07 19.01
CA ASP A 152 7.23 6.89 17.86
C ASP A 152 6.15 7.93 17.52
N LEU A 153 4.86 7.70 17.80
CA LEU A 153 3.80 8.65 17.45
C LEU A 153 3.87 9.97 18.22
N GLN A 154 4.29 9.97 19.48
CA GLN A 154 4.39 11.23 20.24
C GLN A 154 5.43 12.19 19.64
N GLY A 155 6.57 11.64 19.18
CA GLY A 155 7.63 12.43 18.54
C GLY A 155 7.45 12.61 17.03
N PHE A 156 6.50 11.92 16.41
CA PHE A 156 6.33 11.90 14.97
C PHE A 156 6.13 13.30 14.36
N PRO A 157 5.25 14.18 14.86
CA PRO A 157 5.06 15.50 14.25
C PRO A 157 6.37 16.30 14.13
N SER A 158 7.16 16.34 15.21
CA SER A 158 8.45 17.04 15.23
C SER A 158 9.47 16.42 14.27
N ARG A 159 9.57 15.09 14.24
CA ARG A 159 10.48 14.38 13.31
C ARG A 159 10.04 14.56 11.85
N HIS A 160 8.75 14.50 11.58
CA HIS A 160 8.19 14.73 10.26
C HIS A 160 8.46 16.16 9.76
N LEU A 161 8.24 17.19 10.59
CA LEU A 161 8.56 18.58 10.22
C LEU A 161 10.06 18.79 9.93
N LYS A 162 10.93 18.08 10.66
CA LYS A 162 12.37 18.06 10.37
C LYS A 162 12.64 17.39 9.02
N ASN A 163 11.97 16.28 8.71
CA ASN A 163 12.09 15.59 7.41
C ASN A 163 11.61 16.47 6.25
N VAL A 164 10.47 17.15 6.41
CA VAL A 164 9.97 18.16 5.45
C VAL A 164 11.04 19.23 5.20
N SER A 165 11.68 19.74 6.25
CA SER A 165 12.74 20.75 6.11
C SER A 165 13.97 20.23 5.37
N ILE A 166 14.38 18.98 5.62
CA ILE A 166 15.46 18.32 4.90
C ILE A 166 15.13 18.21 3.41
N TRP A 167 13.92 17.74 3.07
CA TRP A 167 13.49 17.61 1.68
C TRP A 167 13.38 18.96 0.96
N ARG A 168 12.89 20.02 1.63
CA ARG A 168 12.93 21.38 1.06
C ARG A 168 14.36 21.80 0.72
N SER A 169 15.30 21.59 1.63
CA SER A 169 16.71 21.93 1.38
C SER A 169 17.27 21.17 0.19
N ARG A 170 17.03 19.84 0.13
CA ARG A 170 17.47 19.00 -0.99
C ARG A 170 16.91 19.48 -2.33
N LEU A 171 15.61 19.75 -2.40
CA LEU A 171 14.96 20.24 -3.61
C LEU A 171 15.51 21.62 -4.04
N CYS A 172 15.71 22.54 -3.09
CA CYS A 172 16.36 23.82 -3.37
C CYS A 172 17.78 23.65 -3.92
N ASP A 173 18.57 22.73 -3.37
CA ASP A 173 19.93 22.45 -3.85
C ASP A 173 19.93 21.83 -5.24
N MET A 174 19.04 20.88 -5.53
CA MET A 174 18.86 20.30 -6.87
C MET A 174 18.53 21.38 -7.90
N LYS A 175 17.60 22.29 -7.55
CA LYS A 175 17.23 23.42 -8.40
C LYS A 175 18.41 24.38 -8.62
N ARG A 176 19.11 24.75 -7.55
CA ARG A 176 20.25 25.68 -7.58
C ARG A 176 21.42 25.14 -8.39
N THR A 177 21.66 23.83 -8.32
CA THR A 177 22.75 23.15 -9.03
C THR A 177 22.37 22.71 -10.45
N GLY A 178 21.12 22.93 -10.86
CA GLY A 178 20.65 22.58 -12.20
C GLY A 178 20.61 21.08 -12.48
N LYS A 179 20.48 20.25 -11.43
CA LYS A 179 20.43 18.79 -11.57
C LYS A 179 19.16 18.36 -12.29
N ARG A 180 19.28 17.43 -13.24
CA ARG A 180 18.12 16.77 -13.86
C ARG A 180 17.59 15.72 -12.91
N VAL A 181 16.38 15.93 -12.39
CA VAL A 181 15.76 15.02 -11.43
C VAL A 181 14.53 14.37 -12.04
N THR A 182 14.33 13.09 -11.75
CA THR A 182 13.09 12.34 -12.00
C THR A 182 12.64 11.67 -10.71
N ALA A 183 11.32 11.50 -10.54
CA ALA A 183 10.81 10.55 -9.55
C ALA A 183 10.50 9.21 -10.22
N TRP A 184 10.53 8.12 -9.47
CA TRP A 184 10.14 6.79 -9.94
C TRP A 184 9.03 6.21 -9.06
N GLY A 185 7.87 6.00 -9.67
CA GLY A 185 6.64 5.53 -9.04
C GLY A 185 5.57 6.63 -8.99
N SER A 186 4.44 6.40 -9.67
CA SER A 186 3.30 7.34 -9.69
C SER A 186 2.14 6.94 -8.75
N GLY A 187 2.39 6.01 -7.82
CA GLY A 187 1.42 5.56 -6.80
C GLY A 187 1.21 6.57 -5.67
N GLY A 188 0.39 6.20 -4.68
CA GLY A 188 -0.02 7.09 -3.56
C GLY A 188 1.13 7.82 -2.87
N LYS A 189 2.21 7.10 -2.48
CA LYS A 189 3.42 7.70 -1.87
C LYS A 189 4.06 8.78 -2.76
N GLY A 190 4.16 8.52 -4.06
CA GLY A 190 4.73 9.45 -5.03
C GLY A 190 3.85 10.67 -5.25
N ILE A 191 2.53 10.47 -5.37
CA ILE A 191 1.55 11.56 -5.48
C ILE A 191 1.60 12.45 -4.23
N GLY A 192 1.59 11.85 -3.04
CA GLY A 192 1.65 12.58 -1.76
C GLY A 192 2.93 13.40 -1.64
N PHE A 193 4.09 12.84 -1.97
CA PHE A 193 5.36 13.57 -1.95
C PHE A 193 5.37 14.75 -2.94
N LEU A 194 4.98 14.51 -4.20
CA LEU A 194 5.04 15.54 -5.24
C LEU A 194 4.06 16.70 -5.00
N ASN A 195 2.94 16.44 -4.33
CA ASN A 195 1.98 17.47 -3.92
C ASN A 195 2.34 18.17 -2.60
N SER A 196 3.31 17.63 -1.83
CA SER A 196 3.74 18.24 -0.57
C SER A 196 4.74 19.38 -0.74
N PHE A 197 5.29 19.56 -1.95
CA PHE A 197 6.32 20.54 -2.28
C PHE A 197 6.09 21.09 -3.70
N ASP A 198 6.61 22.28 -3.98
CA ASP A 198 6.65 22.87 -5.34
C ASP A 198 7.72 22.17 -6.20
N THR A 199 7.41 20.94 -6.63
CA THR A 199 8.37 20.04 -7.30
C THR A 199 8.30 20.08 -8.81
N GLU A 200 7.27 20.64 -9.43
CA GLU A 200 7.00 20.55 -10.87
C GLU A 200 8.12 21.12 -11.75
N LYS A 201 8.83 22.15 -11.26
CA LYS A 201 9.98 22.74 -11.97
C LYS A 201 11.30 22.03 -11.71
N ILE A 202 11.35 21.16 -10.70
CA ILE A 202 12.57 20.47 -10.24
C ILE A 202 12.56 19.02 -10.73
N ILE A 203 11.40 18.38 -10.63
CA ILE A 203 11.11 17.01 -11.01
C ILE A 203 10.00 17.04 -12.06
N PRO A 204 10.30 17.35 -13.34
CA PRO A 204 9.27 17.49 -14.37
C PRO A 204 8.64 16.15 -14.81
N TYR A 205 9.33 15.04 -14.55
CA TYR A 205 8.97 13.71 -15.02
C TYR A 205 8.90 12.68 -13.89
N VAL A 206 7.90 11.81 -13.97
CA VAL A 206 7.76 10.63 -13.10
C VAL A 206 7.81 9.37 -13.95
N VAL A 207 8.73 8.47 -13.64
CA VAL A 207 8.85 7.18 -14.31
C VAL A 207 7.84 6.20 -13.73
N ASP A 208 7.11 5.49 -14.59
CA ASP A 208 6.22 4.42 -14.17
C ASP A 208 6.22 3.28 -15.20
N ILE A 209 6.34 2.04 -14.72
CA ILE A 209 6.35 0.85 -15.57
C ILE A 209 4.95 0.49 -16.09
N ASN A 210 3.89 0.99 -15.47
CA ASN A 210 2.52 0.67 -15.86
C ASN A 210 2.14 1.43 -17.14
N PRO A 211 1.91 0.75 -18.28
CA PRO A 211 1.58 1.41 -19.54
C PRO A 211 0.26 2.19 -19.49
N ASN A 212 -0.67 1.81 -18.60
CA ASN A 212 -1.93 2.54 -18.42
C ASN A 212 -1.74 3.90 -17.73
N ARG A 213 -0.59 4.14 -17.08
CA ARG A 213 -0.25 5.40 -16.40
C ARG A 213 0.66 6.29 -17.24
N GLN A 214 1.47 5.71 -18.11
CA GLN A 214 2.38 6.44 -18.99
C GLN A 214 1.65 7.45 -19.88
N HIS A 215 2.36 8.53 -20.19
CA HIS A 215 1.88 9.68 -20.98
C HIS A 215 0.70 10.46 -20.37
N LYS A 216 0.30 10.13 -19.14
CA LYS A 216 -0.62 10.92 -18.32
C LYS A 216 0.18 11.84 -17.39
N PHE A 217 -0.49 12.43 -16.40
CA PHE A 217 0.10 13.36 -15.47
C PHE A 217 -0.24 12.98 -14.03
N ILE A 218 0.65 13.33 -13.12
CA ILE A 218 0.40 13.22 -11.68
C ILE A 218 -0.78 14.13 -11.30
N PRO A 219 -1.79 13.63 -10.58
CA PRO A 219 -2.89 14.47 -10.11
C PRO A 219 -2.37 15.54 -9.14
N GLY A 220 -2.86 16.76 -9.30
CA GLY A 220 -2.47 17.93 -8.50
C GLY A 220 -1.21 18.62 -9.02
N SER A 221 -0.06 17.96 -8.94
CA SER A 221 1.25 18.56 -9.25
C SER A 221 1.67 18.50 -10.73
N ALA A 222 0.90 17.78 -11.58
CA ALA A 222 0.95 17.83 -13.04
C ALA A 222 2.28 17.43 -13.72
N GLN A 223 3.18 16.72 -13.04
CA GLN A 223 4.36 16.11 -13.67
C GLN A 223 3.94 15.06 -14.69
N LYS A 224 4.64 14.96 -15.81
CA LYS A 224 4.33 13.98 -16.85
C LYS A 224 4.84 12.60 -16.45
N ILE A 225 3.98 11.59 -16.57
CA ILE A 225 4.34 10.20 -16.34
C ILE A 225 4.95 9.64 -17.63
N ILE A 226 6.14 9.05 -17.54
CA ILE A 226 6.94 8.58 -18.66
C ILE A 226 7.33 7.10 -18.51
N PRO A 227 7.55 6.38 -19.63
CA PRO A 227 8.09 5.03 -19.59
C PRO A 227 9.57 5.05 -19.16
N PRO A 228 10.10 3.95 -18.56
CA PRO A 228 11.51 3.84 -18.19
C PRO A 228 12.50 4.14 -19.32
N GLU A 229 12.18 3.75 -20.56
CA GLU A 229 13.07 3.89 -21.72
C GLU A 229 13.41 5.35 -22.01
N PHE A 230 12.53 6.30 -21.65
CA PHE A 230 12.78 7.74 -21.80
C PHE A 230 14.02 8.20 -21.03
N LEU A 231 14.44 7.49 -19.98
CA LEU A 231 15.63 7.84 -19.22
C LEU A 231 16.92 7.75 -20.05
N ARG A 232 16.95 6.95 -21.13
CA ARG A 232 18.11 6.87 -22.04
C ARG A 232 18.43 8.21 -22.68
N ASP A 233 17.40 8.97 -23.03
CA ASP A 233 17.54 10.28 -23.65
C ASP A 233 17.63 11.38 -22.59
N TYR A 234 16.82 11.29 -21.53
CA TYR A 234 16.76 12.31 -20.49
C TYR A 234 17.98 12.33 -19.57
N GLN A 235 18.63 11.18 -19.33
CA GLN A 235 19.84 11.01 -18.52
C GLN A 235 19.77 11.78 -17.17
N PRO A 236 18.83 11.44 -16.27
CA PRO A 236 18.70 12.15 -14.99
C PRO A 236 19.98 12.02 -14.15
N ASP A 237 20.37 13.11 -13.49
CA ASP A 237 21.42 13.06 -12.48
C ASP A 237 20.93 12.32 -11.23
N ILE A 238 19.66 12.48 -10.87
CA ILE A 238 19.06 11.97 -9.63
C ILE A 238 17.71 11.31 -9.93
N ILE A 239 17.50 10.13 -9.37
CA ILE A 239 16.22 9.41 -9.35
C ILE A 239 15.71 9.33 -7.91
N VAL A 240 14.58 9.96 -7.64
CA VAL A 240 13.86 9.86 -6.36
C VAL A 240 12.94 8.64 -6.41
N ILE A 241 13.28 7.58 -5.69
CA ILE A 241 12.47 6.35 -5.59
C ILE A 241 11.36 6.59 -4.58
N THR A 242 10.10 6.58 -5.04
CA THR A 242 8.96 6.92 -4.18
C THR A 242 8.50 5.76 -3.30
N ASN A 243 8.89 4.53 -3.61
CA ASN A 243 8.63 3.36 -2.79
C ASN A 243 9.91 2.54 -2.61
N PRO A 244 10.58 2.60 -1.44
CA PRO A 244 11.84 1.89 -1.20
C PRO A 244 11.75 0.37 -1.37
N LEU A 245 10.56 -0.23 -1.22
CA LEU A 245 10.34 -1.66 -1.44
C LEU A 245 10.81 -2.14 -2.82
N TYR A 246 10.73 -1.27 -3.84
CA TYR A 246 11.13 -1.60 -5.21
C TYR A 246 12.51 -1.04 -5.56
N ALA A 247 13.29 -0.59 -4.58
CA ALA A 247 14.51 0.16 -4.85
C ALA A 247 15.55 -0.69 -5.60
N GLN A 248 15.63 -1.99 -5.32
CA GLN A 248 16.57 -2.88 -6.00
C GLN A 248 16.15 -3.13 -7.45
N GLU A 249 14.89 -3.44 -7.71
CA GLU A 249 14.38 -3.64 -9.07
C GLU A 249 14.50 -2.36 -9.91
N ILE A 250 14.21 -1.20 -9.32
CA ILE A 250 14.35 0.10 -9.99
C ILE A 250 15.81 0.37 -10.35
N LYS A 251 16.74 0.17 -9.41
CA LYS A 251 18.17 0.35 -9.66
C LYS A 251 18.68 -0.59 -10.76
N GLN A 252 18.25 -1.84 -10.72
CA GLN A 252 18.59 -2.84 -11.73
C GLN A 252 18.08 -2.42 -13.12
N GLN A 253 16.81 -2.00 -13.22
CA GLN A 253 16.25 -1.55 -14.50
C GLN A 253 16.95 -0.30 -15.04
N VAL A 254 17.28 0.68 -14.19
CA VAL A 254 18.06 1.86 -14.59
C VAL A 254 19.47 1.48 -15.09
N HIS A 255 20.10 0.52 -14.43
CA HIS A 255 21.40 -0.01 -14.84
C HIS A 255 21.32 -0.69 -16.23
N GLU A 256 20.30 -1.50 -16.48
CA GLU A 256 20.04 -2.14 -17.78
C GLU A 256 19.78 -1.13 -18.91
N LEU A 257 19.24 0.04 -18.58
CA LEU A 257 19.08 1.15 -19.50
C LEU A 257 20.40 1.90 -19.79
N ASN A 258 21.51 1.52 -19.17
CA ASN A 258 22.81 2.20 -19.22
C ASN A 258 22.73 3.68 -18.77
N VAL A 259 21.86 3.97 -17.80
CA VAL A 259 21.70 5.30 -17.21
C VAL A 259 22.46 5.36 -15.90
N LYS A 260 23.28 6.41 -15.71
CA LYS A 260 24.03 6.63 -14.47
C LYS A 260 23.35 7.75 -13.68
N SER A 261 22.79 7.40 -12.53
CA SER A 261 22.10 8.35 -11.65
C SER A 261 22.41 8.07 -10.19
N GLU A 262 22.36 9.11 -9.37
CA GLU A 262 22.23 8.99 -7.92
C GLU A 262 20.79 8.59 -7.55
N PHE A 263 20.63 7.75 -6.53
CA PHE A 263 19.31 7.32 -6.07
C PHE A 263 19.01 7.86 -4.68
N LEU A 264 17.83 8.47 -4.52
CA LEU A 264 17.33 8.93 -3.23
C LEU A 264 16.02 8.19 -2.92
N ASN A 265 15.98 7.53 -1.77
CA ASN A 265 14.75 6.92 -1.27
C ASN A 265 13.94 7.95 -0.49
N LEU A 266 12.62 7.94 -0.68
CA LEU A 266 11.68 8.66 0.18
C LEU A 266 11.63 8.10 1.59
#